data_AF-A0AAP1RC54-F1
#
_entry.id   AF-A0AAP1RC54-F1
#
_cell.length_a   1.000
_cell.length_b   1.000
_cell.length_c   1.000
_cell.angle_alpha   90.00
_cell.angle_beta   90.00
_cell.angle_gamma   90.00
#
_symmetry.space_group_name_H-M   'P 1'
#
loop_
_entity.id
_entity.type
_entity.pdbx_description
1 polymer ?
#
loop_
_entity_poly.entity_id
_entity_poly.type
_entity_poly.pdbx_seq_one_letter_code
_entity_poly.pdbx_strand_id
1 'polypeptide(L)'
;MLQDVFESEEFAATLVLTPQQESHYLQAYLPLVRKVVRQLAPQCNCIIDRQDMEQTALMGLLNAIRRYGLPDEGFAGYAVHRIRGAILDELRALDWRPRQLRQKYHQMKDLIRETRKKLGHEPEWQELAEEGISHEDYLEYQQLEGAETLASLDELLNG
;
A
#
# COMPACT_ATOMS: atom_id res chain seq x y z
N MET A 1 -6.44 7.51 -56.14
CA MET A 1 -6.29 6.06 -56.38
C MET A 1 -4.79 5.80 -56.38
N LEU A 2 -4.33 5.03 -55.38
CA LEU A 2 -2.97 4.78 -54.85
C LEU A 2 -3.07 5.04 -53.32
N GLN A 3 -3.95 4.35 -52.57
CA GLN A 3 -3.82 2.96 -52.11
C GLN A 3 -2.48 2.79 -51.37
N ASP A 4 -2.44 3.16 -50.08
CA ASP A 4 -2.74 2.26 -48.95
C ASP A 4 -1.88 1.00 -48.95
N VAL A 5 -0.55 1.15 -48.92
CA VAL A 5 0.31 0.01 -48.60
C VAL A 5 1.57 0.46 -47.88
N PHE A 6 1.82 -0.15 -46.72
CA PHE A 6 3.10 -0.23 -46.01
C PHE A 6 3.59 0.98 -45.21
N GLU A 7 2.87 1.36 -44.16
CA GLU A 7 3.52 1.98 -42.98
C GLU A 7 2.80 1.67 -41.66
N SER A 8 2.14 0.51 -41.58
CA SER A 8 1.33 0.09 -40.42
C SER A 8 1.71 -1.27 -39.81
N GLU A 9 2.91 -1.79 -40.08
CA GLU A 9 3.36 -3.09 -39.54
C GLU A 9 4.44 -3.02 -38.44
N GLU A 10 4.82 -1.84 -37.95
CA GLU A 10 5.84 -1.70 -36.87
C GLU A 10 5.29 -1.13 -35.55
N PHE A 11 3.99 -1.21 -35.29
CA PHE A 11 3.50 -1.08 -33.92
C PHE A 11 3.69 -2.41 -33.20
N ALA A 12 4.90 -2.56 -32.63
CA ALA A 12 5.38 -3.66 -31.81
C ALA A 12 4.24 -4.48 -31.20
N ALA A 13 4.11 -5.72 -31.68
CA ALA A 13 3.35 -6.75 -31.01
C ALA A 13 3.89 -6.87 -29.58
N THR A 14 3.26 -6.16 -28.65
CA THR A 14 3.46 -6.37 -27.22
C THR A 14 3.19 -7.86 -27.05
N LEU A 15 4.22 -8.64 -26.72
CA LEU A 15 4.11 -10.09 -26.57
C LEU A 15 3.12 -10.37 -25.44
N VAL A 16 1.83 -10.44 -25.80
CA VAL A 16 0.75 -10.72 -24.87
C VAL A 16 0.99 -12.16 -24.41
N LEU A 17 1.33 -12.30 -23.13
CA LEU A 17 1.56 -13.60 -22.55
C LEU A 17 0.27 -14.41 -22.58
N THR A 18 0.39 -15.70 -22.86
CA THR A 18 -0.73 -16.63 -22.72
C THR A 18 -1.12 -16.77 -21.25
N PRO A 19 -2.38 -17.14 -20.93
CA PRO A 19 -2.79 -17.38 -19.54
C PRO A 19 -1.90 -18.39 -18.79
N GLN A 20 -1.36 -19.38 -19.51
CA GLN A 20 -0.42 -20.37 -18.95
C GLN A 20 0.92 -19.71 -18.57
N GLN A 21 1.44 -18.82 -19.41
CA GLN A 21 2.65 -18.06 -19.11
C GLN A 21 2.42 -17.06 -17.97
N GLU A 22 1.29 -16.36 -17.95
CA GLU A 22 0.92 -15.49 -16.82
C GLU A 22 0.91 -16.26 -15.51
N SER A 23 0.26 -17.43 -15.48
CA SER A 23 0.22 -18.29 -14.29
C SER A 23 1.60 -18.77 -13.87
N HIS A 24 2.47 -19.12 -14.83
CA HIS A 24 3.84 -19.53 -14.55
C HIS A 24 4.64 -18.42 -13.86
N TYR A 25 4.62 -17.21 -14.41
CA TYR A 25 5.35 -16.08 -13.84
C TYR A 25 4.74 -15.61 -12.52
N LEU A 26 3.42 -15.63 -12.39
CA LEU A 26 2.75 -15.27 -11.13
C LEU A 26 3.18 -16.20 -9.98
N GLN A 27 3.32 -17.51 -10.26
CA GLN A 27 3.87 -18.46 -9.28
C GLN A 27 5.36 -18.21 -9.00
N ALA A 28 6.17 -17.93 -10.03
CA ALA A 28 7.59 -17.67 -9.88
C ALA A 28 7.89 -16.44 -9.00
N TYR A 29 7.07 -15.38 -9.11
CA TYR A 29 7.22 -14.14 -8.34
C TYR A 29 6.37 -14.09 -7.06
N LEU A 30 5.67 -15.16 -6.69
CA LEU A 30 4.91 -15.24 -5.44
C LEU A 30 5.75 -14.91 -4.18
N PRO A 31 7.03 -15.33 -4.06
CA PRO A 31 7.87 -14.95 -2.92
C PRO A 31 8.10 -13.44 -2.83
N LEU A 32 8.14 -12.73 -3.97
CA LEU A 32 8.29 -11.28 -4.02
C LEU A 32 7.05 -10.59 -3.44
N VAL A 33 5.86 -11.06 -3.82
CA VAL A 33 4.57 -10.59 -3.27
C VAL A 33 4.56 -10.75 -1.75
N ARG A 34 4.88 -11.94 -1.24
CA ARG A 34 4.92 -12.21 0.21
C ARG A 34 5.93 -11.34 0.94
N LYS A 35 7.05 -11.00 0.31
CA LYS A 35 8.05 -10.08 0.88
C LYS A 35 7.48 -8.67 1.01
N VAL A 36 6.86 -8.14 -0.04
CA VAL A 36 6.26 -6.80 -0.04
C VAL A 36 5.12 -6.72 0.99
N VAL A 37 4.22 -7.69 1.00
CA VAL A 37 3.13 -7.77 1.98
C VAL A 37 3.67 -7.82 3.40
N ARG A 38 4.70 -8.62 3.68
CA ARG A 38 5.30 -8.68 5.03
C ARG A 38 5.88 -7.35 5.48
N GLN A 39 6.41 -6.55 4.55
CA GLN A 39 6.97 -5.23 4.87
C GLN A 39 5.87 -4.20 5.17
N LEU A 40 4.73 -4.29 4.47
CA LEU A 40 3.61 -3.34 4.63
C LEU A 40 2.59 -3.76 5.68
N ALA A 41 2.44 -5.05 5.98
CA ALA A 41 1.42 -5.56 6.89
C ALA A 41 1.42 -4.90 8.29
N PRO A 42 2.58 -4.69 8.97
CA PRO A 42 2.60 -4.05 10.28
C PRO A 42 1.95 -2.66 10.30
N GLN A 43 1.93 -2.01 9.14
CA GLN A 43 1.45 -0.65 8.96
C GLN A 43 -0.02 -0.56 8.55
N CYS A 44 -0.63 -1.68 8.13
CA CYS A 44 -1.95 -1.67 7.51
C CYS A 44 -2.96 -2.66 8.13
N ASN A 45 -2.53 -3.48 9.10
CA ASN A 45 -3.31 -4.58 9.70
C ASN A 45 -4.68 -4.18 10.30
N CYS A 46 -4.93 -2.88 10.52
CA CYS A 46 -6.18 -2.35 11.06
C CYS A 46 -7.17 -1.88 9.98
N ILE A 47 -6.69 -1.67 8.74
CA ILE A 47 -7.47 -1.14 7.62
C ILE A 47 -7.83 -2.27 6.65
N ILE A 48 -6.93 -3.22 6.44
CA ILE A 48 -7.09 -4.34 5.53
C ILE A 48 -6.63 -5.64 6.18
N ASP A 49 -7.40 -6.72 5.99
CA ASP A 49 -6.93 -8.04 6.41
C ASP A 49 -5.71 -8.46 5.58
N ARG A 50 -4.84 -9.25 6.20
CA ARG A 50 -3.64 -9.77 5.55
C ARG A 50 -4.00 -10.56 4.30
N GLN A 51 -5.07 -11.35 4.33
CA GLN A 51 -5.49 -12.15 3.16
C GLN A 51 -5.91 -11.23 2.00
N ASP A 52 -6.65 -10.17 2.29
CA ASP A 52 -7.12 -9.20 1.29
C ASP A 52 -5.94 -8.38 0.72
N MET A 53 -4.97 -8.04 1.56
CA MET A 53 -3.72 -7.41 1.11
C MET A 53 -2.94 -8.36 0.17
N GLU A 54 -2.83 -9.64 0.50
CA GLU A 54 -2.16 -10.62 -0.37
C GLU A 54 -2.89 -10.74 -1.73
N GLN A 55 -4.21 -10.75 -1.75
CA GLN A 55 -4.98 -10.78 -3.01
C GLN A 55 -4.78 -9.51 -3.85
N THR A 56 -4.83 -8.34 -3.22
CA THR A 56 -4.57 -7.05 -3.86
C THR A 56 -3.17 -7.01 -4.47
N ALA A 57 -2.18 -7.50 -3.73
CA ALA A 57 -0.80 -7.59 -4.16
C ALA A 57 -0.62 -8.53 -5.37
N LEU A 58 -1.32 -9.67 -5.38
CA LEU A 58 -1.34 -10.61 -6.51
C LEU A 58 -1.94 -9.99 -7.77
N MET A 59 -3.04 -9.23 -7.63
CA MET A 59 -3.63 -8.50 -8.75
C MET A 59 -2.69 -7.41 -9.28
N GLY A 60 -1.96 -6.73 -8.38
CA GLY A 60 -0.90 -5.80 -8.74
C GLY A 60 0.22 -6.46 -9.56
N LEU A 61 0.67 -7.64 -9.15
CA LEU A 61 1.67 -8.44 -9.88
C LEU A 61 1.14 -8.89 -11.24
N LEU A 62 -0.10 -9.41 -11.32
CA LEU A 62 -0.69 -9.84 -12.60
C LEU A 62 -0.76 -8.69 -13.60
N ASN A 63 -1.20 -7.51 -13.15
CA ASN A 63 -1.22 -6.31 -13.96
C ASN A 63 0.19 -5.86 -14.38
N ALA A 64 1.19 -6.04 -13.53
CA ALA A 64 2.58 -5.75 -13.86
C ALA A 64 3.08 -6.70 -14.97
N ILE A 65 2.83 -8.01 -14.85
CA ILE A 65 3.17 -9.02 -15.86
C ILE A 65 2.55 -8.65 -17.22
N ARG A 66 1.25 -8.33 -17.23
CA ARG A 66 0.51 -7.97 -18.45
C ARG A 66 1.04 -6.71 -19.14
N ARG A 67 1.47 -5.72 -18.36
CA ARG A 67 1.99 -4.45 -18.90
C ARG A 67 3.45 -4.55 -19.32
N TYR A 68 4.23 -5.37 -18.63
CA TYR A 68 5.66 -5.52 -18.90
C TYR A 68 5.92 -6.48 -20.08
N GLY A 69 5.10 -7.52 -20.22
CA GLY A 69 5.36 -8.62 -21.15
C GLY A 69 6.30 -9.66 -20.54
N LEU A 70 7.26 -10.14 -21.32
CA LEU A 70 8.19 -11.19 -20.88
C LEU A 70 9.12 -10.67 -19.76
N PRO A 71 9.12 -11.27 -18.55
CA PRO A 71 9.98 -10.83 -17.47
C PRO A 71 11.46 -11.01 -17.76
N ASP A 72 12.26 -9.99 -17.47
CA ASP A 72 13.72 -9.97 -17.55
C ASP A 72 14.35 -9.63 -16.18
N GLU A 73 15.62 -9.26 -16.15
CA GLU A 73 16.34 -8.87 -14.92
C GLU A 73 15.77 -7.61 -14.25
N GLY A 74 15.16 -6.69 -15.02
CA GLY A 74 14.57 -5.45 -14.53
C GLY A 74 13.16 -5.60 -13.99
N PHE A 75 12.45 -6.66 -14.40
CA PHE A 75 11.05 -6.89 -14.03
C PHE A 75 10.82 -6.91 -12.52
N ALA A 76 11.73 -7.48 -11.73
CA ALA A 76 11.56 -7.58 -10.28
C ALA A 76 11.43 -6.20 -9.60
N GLY A 77 12.25 -5.22 -10.01
CA GLY A 77 12.18 -3.85 -9.48
C GLY A 77 10.88 -3.17 -9.87
N TYR A 78 10.48 -3.30 -11.14
CA TYR A 78 9.21 -2.80 -11.65
C TYR A 78 8.01 -3.40 -10.90
N ALA A 79 7.98 -4.72 -10.73
CA ALA A 79 6.91 -5.43 -10.06
C ALA A 79 6.75 -4.99 -8.60
N VAL A 80 7.85 -4.75 -7.87
CA VAL A 80 7.78 -4.22 -6.49
C VAL A 80 7.02 -2.89 -6.45
N HIS A 81 7.31 -1.96 -7.36
CA HIS A 81 6.63 -0.66 -7.38
C HIS A 81 5.13 -0.82 -7.71
N ARG A 82 4.78 -1.70 -8.66
CA ARG A 82 3.39 -1.96 -9.05
C ARG A 82 2.59 -2.66 -7.96
N ILE A 83 3.19 -3.63 -7.27
CA ILE A 83 2.55 -4.33 -6.14
C ILE A 83 2.29 -3.36 -5.00
N ARG A 84 3.28 -2.54 -4.61
CA ARG A 84 3.12 -1.53 -3.56
C ARG A 84 2.03 -0.52 -3.94
N GLY A 85 2.05 0.00 -5.16
CA GLY A 85 1.03 0.91 -5.66
C GLY A 85 -0.38 0.31 -5.56
N ALA A 86 -0.57 -0.94 -5.99
CA ALA A 86 -1.87 -1.61 -5.90
C ALA A 86 -2.38 -1.74 -4.45
N ILE A 87 -1.51 -2.11 -3.51
CA ILE A 87 -1.87 -2.17 -2.09
C ILE A 87 -2.24 -0.78 -1.56
N LEU A 88 -1.45 0.24 -1.89
CA LEU A 88 -1.70 1.61 -1.44
C LEU A 88 -2.98 2.20 -2.03
N ASP A 89 -3.30 1.87 -3.28
CA ASP A 89 -4.53 2.33 -3.92
C ASP A 89 -5.77 1.67 -3.30
N GLU A 90 -5.70 0.38 -2.99
CA GLU A 90 -6.75 -0.32 -2.24
C GLU A 90 -6.89 0.27 -0.82
N LEU A 91 -5.76 0.51 -0.15
CA LEU A 91 -5.77 1.19 1.14
C LEU A 91 -6.37 2.57 1.06
N ARG A 92 -6.14 3.36 0.00
CA ARG A 92 -6.80 4.66 -0.17
C ARG A 92 -8.30 4.53 -0.42
N ALA A 93 -8.74 3.50 -1.13
CA ALA A 93 -10.15 3.20 -1.35
C ALA A 93 -10.85 2.81 -0.04
N LEU A 94 -10.16 2.04 0.82
CA LEU A 94 -10.63 1.64 2.16
C LEU A 94 -10.50 2.78 3.18
N ASP A 95 -9.42 3.58 3.10
CA ASP A 95 -9.10 4.73 3.96
C ASP A 95 -9.90 5.99 3.58
N TRP A 96 -11.11 5.79 3.01
CA TRP A 96 -12.23 6.72 3.09
C TRP A 96 -12.62 6.88 4.57
N ARG A 97 -11.76 7.46 5.42
CA ARG A 97 -12.01 7.50 6.86
C ARG A 97 -13.35 8.18 7.13
N PRO A 98 -14.31 7.50 7.78
CA PRO A 98 -15.55 8.14 8.18
C PRO A 98 -15.22 9.39 8.99
N ARG A 99 -16.02 10.45 8.83
CA ARG A 99 -15.79 11.74 9.51
C ARG A 99 -15.55 11.56 11.02
N GLN A 100 -16.24 10.60 11.64
CA GLN A 100 -16.11 10.24 13.05
C GLN A 100 -14.73 9.70 13.42
N LEU A 101 -14.14 8.84 12.58
CA LEU A 101 -12.81 8.28 12.82
C LEU A 101 -11.71 9.35 12.70
N ARG A 102 -11.84 10.26 11.72
CA ARG A 102 -10.96 11.44 11.60
C ARG A 102 -11.07 12.34 12.83
N GLN A 103 -12.28 12.57 13.31
CA GLN A 103 -12.51 13.39 14.49
C GLN A 103 -11.90 12.75 15.74
N LYS A 104 -12.08 11.44 15.93
CA LYS A 104 -11.48 10.67 17.02
C LYS A 104 -9.95 10.71 16.98
N TYR A 105 -9.36 10.53 15.80
CA TYR A 105 -7.92 10.62 15.60
C TYR A 105 -7.36 12.00 15.99
N HIS A 106 -7.95 13.08 15.48
CA HIS A 106 -7.50 14.44 15.83
C HIS A 106 -7.69 14.75 17.31
N GLN A 107 -8.80 14.32 17.92
CA GLN A 107 -9.01 14.44 19.37
C GLN A 107 -7.91 13.73 20.16
N MET A 108 -7.54 12.51 19.77
CA MET A 108 -6.47 11.76 20.43
C MET A 108 -5.11 12.43 20.25
N LYS A 109 -4.81 12.90 19.03
CA LYS A 109 -3.57 13.62 18.70
C LYS A 109 -3.43 14.90 19.52
N ASP A 110 -4.53 15.64 19.68
CA ASP A 110 -4.57 16.86 20.49
C ASP A 110 -4.37 16.54 21.98
N LEU A 111 -5.04 15.50 22.50
CA LEU A 111 -4.90 15.05 23.89
C LEU A 111 -3.47 14.63 24.20
N ILE A 112 -2.85 13.78 23.37
CA ILE A 112 -1.46 13.34 23.53
C ILE A 112 -0.51 14.55 23.49
N ARG A 113 -0.76 15.52 22.59
CA ARG A 113 0.03 16.75 22.52
C ARG A 113 -0.10 17.60 23.79
N GLU A 114 -1.29 17.67 24.38
CA GLU A 114 -1.53 18.38 25.64
C GLU A 114 -0.85 17.66 26.80
N THR A 115 -0.98 16.34 26.91
CA THR A 115 -0.30 15.53 27.93
C THR A 115 1.22 15.66 27.81
N ARG A 116 1.77 15.60 26.60
CA ARG A 116 3.20 15.86 26.34
C ARG A 116 3.65 17.22 26.85
N LYS A 117 2.83 18.26 26.66
CA LYS A 117 3.13 19.61 27.18
C LYS A 117 3.10 19.67 28.70
N LYS A 118 2.18 18.94 29.37
CA LYS A 118 2.09 18.88 30.83
C LYS A 118 3.29 18.14 31.43
N LEU A 119 3.69 17.01 30.85
CA LEU A 119 4.75 16.15 31.36
C LEU A 119 6.16 16.63 30.98
N GLY A 120 6.30 17.33 29.85
CA GLY A 120 7.60 17.76 29.33
C GLY A 120 8.41 16.67 28.62
N HIS A 121 7.82 15.49 28.42
CA HIS A 121 8.37 14.38 27.64
C HIS A 121 7.26 13.65 26.87
N GLU A 122 7.65 12.69 26.05
CA GLU A 122 6.71 11.83 25.35
C GLU A 122 5.88 11.03 26.37
N PRO A 123 4.54 11.08 26.33
CA PRO A 123 3.71 10.33 27.27
C PRO A 123 3.84 8.83 27.04
N GLU A 124 4.07 8.08 28.10
CA GLU A 124 3.93 6.64 28.07
C GLU A 124 2.46 6.23 28.14
N TRP A 125 2.16 5.00 27.71
CA TRP A 125 0.81 4.45 27.75
C TRP A 125 0.15 4.58 29.14
N GLN A 126 0.92 4.34 30.20
CA GLN A 126 0.41 4.39 31.58
C GLN A 126 -0.09 5.79 31.96
N GLU A 127 0.61 6.83 31.52
CA GLU A 127 0.27 8.23 31.80
C GLU A 127 -0.94 8.69 30.96
N LEU A 128 -1.07 8.15 29.75
CA LEU A 128 -2.23 8.34 28.89
C LEU A 128 -3.49 7.65 29.46
N ALA A 129 -3.32 6.51 30.12
CA ALA A 129 -4.42 5.82 30.80
C ALA A 129 -4.96 6.63 31.99
N GLU A 130 -4.11 7.39 32.69
CA GLU A 130 -4.53 8.29 33.77
C GLU A 130 -5.42 9.45 33.28
N GLU A 131 -5.25 9.87 32.01
CA GLU A 131 -6.10 10.86 31.34
C GLU A 131 -7.41 10.23 30.80
N GLY A 132 -7.67 8.95 31.09
CA GLY A 132 -8.91 8.24 30.74
C GLY A 132 -8.93 7.60 29.35
N ILE A 133 -7.77 7.48 28.70
CA ILE A 133 -7.64 6.84 27.39
C ILE A 133 -7.64 5.32 27.57
N SER A 134 -8.43 4.59 26.79
CA SER A 134 -8.41 3.13 26.79
C SER A 134 -7.24 2.58 25.98
N HIS A 135 -6.79 1.37 26.31
CA HIS A 135 -5.66 0.75 25.59
C HIS A 135 -6.00 0.51 24.12
N GLU A 136 -7.26 0.18 23.85
CA GLU A 136 -7.77 -0.02 22.50
C GLU A 136 -7.74 1.28 21.68
N ASP A 137 -8.16 2.40 22.27
CA ASP A 137 -8.12 3.71 21.62
C ASP A 137 -6.69 4.18 21.34
N TYR A 138 -5.75 3.89 22.27
CA TYR A 138 -4.34 4.23 22.07
C TYR A 138 -3.71 3.40 20.94
N LEU A 139 -4.02 2.10 20.87
CA LEU A 139 -3.58 1.23 19.78
C LEU A 139 -4.16 1.69 18.44
N GLU A 140 -5.45 2.04 18.39
CA GLU A 140 -6.10 2.58 17.19
C GLU A 140 -5.44 3.89 16.74
N TYR A 141 -5.08 4.78 17.67
CA TYR A 141 -4.33 6.00 17.36
C TYR A 141 -2.94 5.71 16.78
N GLN A 142 -2.15 4.84 17.41
CA GLN A 142 -0.80 4.51 16.92
C GLN A 142 -0.84 3.93 15.50
N GLN A 143 -1.87 3.14 15.22
CA GLN A 143 -2.13 2.57 13.91
C GLN A 143 -2.47 3.64 12.86
N LEU A 144 -3.37 4.57 13.19
CA LEU A 144 -3.76 5.68 12.31
C LEU A 144 -2.59 6.66 12.05
N GLU A 145 -1.76 6.94 13.05
CA GLU A 145 -0.55 7.78 12.91
C GLU A 145 0.48 7.08 11.99
N GLY A 146 0.61 5.75 12.08
CA GLY A 146 1.45 4.96 11.19
C GLY A 146 1.03 5.06 9.71
N ALA A 147 -0.27 5.00 9.44
CA ALA A 147 -0.83 5.18 8.10
C ALA A 147 -0.59 6.59 7.54
N GLU A 148 -0.77 7.64 8.36
CA GLU A 148 -0.49 9.03 7.95
C GLU A 148 1.00 9.25 7.65
N THR A 149 1.88 8.66 8.47
CA THR A 149 3.33 8.74 8.26
C THR A 149 3.74 8.13 6.92
N LEU A 150 3.10 7.04 6.50
CA LEU A 150 3.40 6.39 5.21
C LEU A 150 2.87 7.17 4.03
N ALA A 151 1.66 7.70 4.14
CA ALA A 151 1.11 8.58 3.12
C ALA A 151 2.01 9.80 2.90
N SER A 152 2.51 10.41 3.98
CA SER A 152 3.45 11.52 3.96
C SER A 152 4.82 11.14 3.38
N LEU A 153 5.36 9.97 3.77
CA LEU A 153 6.65 9.49 3.28
C LEU A 153 6.59 9.14 1.78
N ASP A 154 5.50 8.54 1.30
CA ASP A 154 5.29 8.28 -0.12
C ASP A 154 5.11 9.60 -0.91
N GLU A 155 4.50 10.63 -0.34
CA GLU A 155 4.41 11.96 -0.96
C GLU A 155 5.80 12.60 -1.11
N LEU A 156 6.67 12.43 -0.11
CA LEU A 156 8.06 12.91 -0.13
C LEU A 156 8.99 12.11 -1.06
N LEU A 157 8.73 10.81 -1.26
CA LEU A 157 9.55 9.96 -2.13
C LEU A 157 9.13 10.03 -3.61
N ASN A 158 7.89 10.44 -3.88
CA ASN A 158 7.35 10.58 -5.23
C ASN A 158 7.29 12.04 -5.74
N GLY A 159 7.78 13.00 -4.95
CA GLY A 159 8.00 14.40 -5.35
C GLY A 159 9.46 14.67 -5.73
#